data_AF-A0A2N6TIC9-F1
#
_entry.id   AF-A0A2N6TIC9-F1
#
_cell.length_a   1.000
_cell.length_b   1.000
_cell.length_c   1.000
_cell.angle_alpha   90.00
_cell.angle_beta   90.00
_cell.angle_gamma   90.00
#
_symmetry.space_group_name_H-M   'P 1'
#
loop_
_entity.id
_entity.type
_entity.pdbx_description
1 polymer ?
#
loop_
_entity_poly.entity_id
_entity_poly.type
_entity_poly.pdbx_seq_one_letter_code
_entity_poly.pdbx_strand_id
1 'polypeptide(L)'
;MEEILVFGHKSPDTDSICSSIAMANLRKKQGFNIIPCRLGELNKETKFVLDKVGIKAPKLLKTVSAQITDLNYVEKSTVSTEDSIKEALDLMTKENFSSLPVIDKDGYFKTMLSISDIANTYLEIDYSDLFSKYSTTYENLKEALDGEVISGIYPKGEITSNLKEVSELESMKKGDIIITTSLTDGIDKSIQAGAKVVIVCCKKEDFISPRVTSECAIMLVRHSFVKSISLISQCISVGGILNTEKVLFNFNKEDFLNEIRGIMKDASQTNFPVLEDDGKVYGTIRTKHLIDFHRKKVIMVDHNEFSQSVEGIQDAQILEVVDHHKFANFQTNEATKIRTEPVGCASTIVYGLYKEAKIEPDEKTALLMLSAILSDTLLFKSPTCTPRDIEVAKDLAKLAKIKSIEKYGMEMLVAGTSMSRENMKEIINQDKKVFPVGDMEIAVAQVNTVQIQELADRKAEIKKEVEHEIGKYGYSLFIFVVTDIINSNSLLFVYGKEIELVQNAFKKDVIDNEVLLENVVSRKKQIIPFLMTAAQNM
;
A
#
# COMPACT_ATOMS: atom_id res chain seq x y z
N MET A 1 4.66 -10.49 19.07
CA MET A 1 4.15 -11.46 18.07
C MET A 1 3.73 -10.67 16.86
N GLU A 2 4.20 -11.05 15.69
CA GLU A 2 3.89 -10.38 14.42
C GLU A 2 2.38 -10.40 14.14
N GLU A 3 1.86 -9.29 13.63
CA GLU A 3 0.44 -9.14 13.31
C GLU A 3 0.09 -9.90 12.03
N ILE A 4 -0.98 -10.70 12.07
CA ILE A 4 -1.53 -11.41 10.91
C ILE A 4 -2.92 -10.85 10.64
N LEU A 5 -3.15 -10.34 9.44
CA LEU A 5 -4.45 -9.78 9.05
C LEU A 5 -5.35 -10.88 8.50
N VAL A 6 -6.64 -10.88 8.84
CA VAL A 6 -7.62 -11.80 8.26
C VAL A 6 -8.81 -11.01 7.71
N PHE A 7 -9.19 -11.31 6.48
CA PHE A 7 -10.27 -10.59 5.80
C PHE A 7 -10.92 -11.45 4.70
N GLY A 8 -12.16 -11.10 4.38
CA GLY A 8 -12.84 -11.58 3.19
C GLY A 8 -12.76 -10.61 2.03
N HIS A 9 -13.64 -10.74 1.03
CA HIS A 9 -13.52 -10.00 -0.21
C HIS A 9 -13.86 -8.50 -0.11
N LYS A 10 -13.51 -7.76 -1.15
CA LYS A 10 -13.59 -6.28 -1.28
C LYS A 10 -14.99 -5.71 -1.19
N SER A 11 -16.00 -6.48 -1.60
CA SER A 11 -17.42 -6.12 -1.47
C SER A 11 -18.05 -6.90 -0.31
N PRO A 12 -17.66 -6.66 0.95
CA PRO A 12 -17.94 -7.57 2.05
C PRO A 12 -19.44 -7.78 2.27
N ASP A 13 -19.82 -9.04 2.36
CA ASP A 13 -21.11 -9.52 2.80
C ASP A 13 -21.04 -10.12 4.21
N THR A 14 -22.11 -10.80 4.60
CA THR A 14 -22.22 -11.36 5.96
C THR A 14 -21.29 -12.55 6.16
N ASP A 15 -21.08 -13.40 5.15
CA ASP A 15 -20.14 -14.53 5.25
C ASP A 15 -18.71 -14.03 5.42
N SER A 16 -18.21 -13.27 4.45
CA SER A 16 -16.85 -12.71 4.45
C SER A 16 -16.47 -12.06 5.79
N ILE A 17 -17.36 -11.26 6.39
CA ILE A 17 -17.11 -10.57 7.67
C ILE A 17 -17.19 -11.52 8.86
N CYS A 18 -18.26 -12.30 8.98
CA CYS A 18 -18.48 -13.18 10.13
C CYS A 18 -17.45 -14.31 10.17
N SER A 19 -17.15 -14.91 9.02
CA SER A 19 -16.13 -15.95 8.87
C SER A 19 -14.74 -15.43 9.17
N SER A 20 -14.39 -14.20 8.75
CA SER A 20 -13.11 -13.56 9.12
C SER A 20 -12.97 -13.36 10.63
N ILE A 21 -14.02 -12.91 11.31
CA ILE A 21 -14.02 -12.73 12.77
C ILE A 21 -13.92 -14.09 13.48
N ALA A 22 -14.69 -15.08 13.03
CA ALA A 22 -14.66 -16.43 13.61
C ALA A 22 -13.29 -17.09 13.43
N MET A 23 -12.67 -16.93 12.26
CA MET A 23 -11.33 -17.39 11.96
C MET A 23 -10.27 -16.68 12.82
N ALA A 24 -10.41 -15.37 13.01
CA ALA A 24 -9.54 -14.61 13.91
C ALA A 24 -9.61 -15.15 15.34
N ASN A 25 -10.82 -15.41 15.84
CA ASN A 25 -11.02 -15.91 17.20
C ASN A 25 -10.42 -17.33 17.38
N LEU A 26 -10.51 -18.19 16.36
CA LEU A 26 -9.91 -19.52 16.39
C LEU A 26 -8.40 -19.42 16.51
N ARG A 27 -7.78 -18.66 15.60
CA ARG A 27 -6.32 -18.52 15.51
C ARG A 27 -5.75 -17.79 16.74
N LYS A 28 -6.47 -16.84 17.33
CA LYS A 28 -6.12 -16.24 18.63
C LYS A 28 -6.08 -17.26 19.76
N LYS A 29 -7.07 -18.15 19.84
CA LYS A 29 -7.08 -19.25 20.83
C LYS A 29 -5.92 -20.24 20.63
N GLN A 30 -5.31 -20.27 19.45
CA GLN A 30 -4.11 -21.05 19.13
C GLN A 30 -2.80 -20.28 19.35
N GLY A 31 -2.84 -19.06 19.90
CA GLY A 31 -1.66 -18.27 20.24
C GLY A 31 -1.16 -17.33 19.16
N PHE A 32 -1.90 -17.11 18.07
CA PHE A 32 -1.51 -16.17 17.01
C PHE A 32 -2.10 -14.76 17.25
N ASN A 33 -1.34 -13.71 16.88
CA ASN A 33 -1.82 -12.33 16.92
C ASN A 33 -2.57 -11.99 15.62
N ILE A 34 -3.89 -12.15 15.63
CA ILE A 34 -4.73 -12.07 14.42
C ILE A 34 -5.66 -10.87 14.48
N ILE A 35 -5.73 -10.07 13.43
CA ILE A 35 -6.58 -8.87 13.36
C ILE A 35 -7.61 -9.06 12.26
N PRO A 36 -8.92 -9.18 12.57
CA PRO A 36 -9.95 -9.19 11.55
C PRO A 36 -10.11 -7.80 10.95
N CYS A 37 -10.19 -7.75 9.62
CA CYS A 37 -10.33 -6.54 8.83
C CYS A 37 -11.52 -6.67 7.86
N ARG A 38 -12.07 -5.52 7.46
CA ARG A 38 -13.00 -5.41 6.34
C ARG A 38 -12.32 -4.69 5.18
N LEU A 39 -12.69 -5.02 3.96
CA LEU A 39 -12.13 -4.40 2.75
C LEU A 39 -13.05 -3.36 2.11
N GLY A 40 -14.31 -3.29 2.53
CA GLY A 40 -15.31 -2.37 2.02
C GLY A 40 -16.34 -1.98 3.08
N GLU A 41 -17.38 -1.25 2.66
CA GLU A 41 -18.48 -0.83 3.53
C GLU A 41 -19.42 -2.01 3.86
N LEU A 42 -19.91 -2.02 5.10
CA LEU A 42 -20.80 -3.09 5.56
C LEU A 42 -22.22 -2.90 5.02
N ASN A 43 -22.81 -3.98 4.50
CA ASN A 43 -24.21 -4.02 4.12
C ASN A 43 -25.13 -3.95 5.36
N LYS A 44 -26.44 -3.75 5.15
CA LYS A 44 -27.43 -3.61 6.24
C LYS A 44 -27.55 -4.89 7.08
N GLU A 45 -27.48 -6.04 6.43
CA GLU A 45 -27.58 -7.36 7.06
C GLU A 45 -26.42 -7.60 8.03
N THR A 46 -25.19 -7.41 7.57
CA THR A 46 -23.97 -7.58 8.37
C THR A 46 -23.98 -6.61 9.55
N LYS A 47 -24.41 -5.35 9.37
CA LYS A 47 -24.58 -4.39 10.47
C LYS A 47 -25.55 -4.91 11.53
N PHE A 48 -26.72 -5.40 11.11
CA PHE A 48 -27.69 -6.03 12.01
C PHE A 48 -27.08 -7.19 12.81
N VAL A 49 -26.32 -8.06 12.15
CA VAL A 49 -25.63 -9.18 12.80
C VAL A 49 -24.65 -8.69 13.86
N LEU A 50 -23.77 -7.74 13.52
CA LEU A 50 -22.77 -7.21 14.46
C LEU A 50 -23.42 -6.51 15.66
N ASP A 51 -24.49 -5.75 15.43
CA ASP A 51 -25.27 -5.09 16.47
C ASP A 51 -25.95 -6.10 17.39
N LYS A 52 -26.55 -7.15 16.83
CA LYS A 52 -27.18 -8.25 17.58
C LYS A 52 -26.17 -8.99 18.46
N VAL A 53 -24.96 -9.24 17.93
CA VAL A 53 -23.86 -9.90 18.66
C VAL A 53 -23.22 -8.96 19.69
N GLY A 54 -23.37 -7.64 19.50
CA GLY A 54 -22.76 -6.61 20.34
C GLY A 54 -21.24 -6.56 20.19
N ILE A 55 -20.76 -6.55 18.94
CA ILE A 55 -19.34 -6.38 18.61
C ILE A 55 -19.13 -5.23 17.64
N LYS A 56 -17.96 -4.58 17.74
CA LYS A 56 -17.59 -3.51 16.83
C LYS A 56 -17.22 -4.08 15.46
N ALA A 57 -17.55 -3.33 14.42
CA ALA A 57 -17.12 -3.62 13.06
C ALA A 57 -15.58 -3.73 12.97
N PRO A 58 -15.05 -4.69 12.19
CA PRO A 58 -13.63 -4.76 11.86
C PRO A 58 -13.10 -3.45 11.25
N LYS A 59 -11.81 -3.17 11.46
CA LYS A 59 -11.15 -1.99 10.89
C LYS A 59 -11.13 -2.12 9.36
N LEU A 60 -11.36 -0.99 8.67
CA LEU A 60 -11.19 -0.91 7.22
C LEU A 60 -9.70 -1.00 6.87
N LEU A 61 -9.33 -2.03 6.10
CA LEU A 61 -8.00 -2.22 5.54
C LEU A 61 -8.04 -1.77 4.07
N LYS A 62 -7.30 -0.71 3.75
CA LYS A 62 -7.27 -0.15 2.40
C LYS A 62 -6.29 -0.89 1.50
N THR A 63 -5.09 -1.17 2.02
CA THR A 63 -3.99 -1.76 1.25
C THR A 63 -3.08 -2.57 2.16
N VAL A 64 -2.41 -3.56 1.57
CA VAL A 64 -1.27 -4.28 2.14
C VAL A 64 -0.02 -4.14 1.25
N SER A 65 -0.02 -3.20 0.30
CA SER A 65 1.14 -2.85 -0.54
C SER A 65 2.37 -2.61 0.32
N ALA A 66 3.53 -3.06 -0.17
CA ALA A 66 4.79 -2.83 0.50
C ALA A 66 5.22 -1.37 0.37
N GLN A 67 5.77 -0.83 1.45
CA GLN A 67 6.34 0.53 1.51
C GLN A 67 7.86 0.47 1.66
N ILE A 68 8.55 1.60 1.51
CA ILE A 68 10.01 1.66 1.75
C ILE A 68 10.36 1.29 3.20
N THR A 69 9.51 1.61 4.16
CA THR A 69 9.64 1.18 5.56
C THR A 69 9.61 -0.34 5.75
N ASP A 70 9.03 -1.10 4.80
CA ASP A 70 9.01 -2.55 4.83
C ASP A 70 10.33 -3.17 4.31
N LEU A 71 11.26 -2.39 3.72
CA LEU A 71 12.54 -2.92 3.22
C LEU A 71 13.43 -3.44 4.35
N ASN A 72 14.04 -4.62 4.13
CA ASN A 72 14.96 -5.20 5.11
C ASN A 72 16.33 -4.49 5.15
N TYR A 73 16.66 -3.74 4.10
CA TYR A 73 17.92 -3.01 3.99
C TYR A 73 17.73 -1.64 3.34
N VAL A 74 18.25 -0.62 4.04
CA VAL A 74 18.38 0.76 3.56
C VAL A 74 19.75 1.24 4.01
N GLU A 75 20.56 1.73 3.09
CA GLU A 75 21.89 2.26 3.42
C GLU A 75 21.75 3.59 4.17
N LYS A 76 22.45 3.74 5.29
CA LYS A 76 22.37 4.93 6.15
C LYS A 76 23.55 5.87 5.98
N SER A 77 24.55 5.48 5.19
CA SER A 77 25.73 6.29 4.90
C SER A 77 25.38 7.57 4.16
N THR A 78 25.88 8.68 4.68
CA THR A 78 25.73 10.04 4.14
C THR A 78 27.06 10.77 4.22
N VAL A 79 27.22 11.86 3.48
CA VAL A 79 28.35 12.79 3.62
C VAL A 79 27.85 14.19 3.96
N SER A 80 28.55 14.91 4.82
CA SER A 80 28.28 16.31 5.12
C SER A 80 28.84 17.22 4.03
N THR A 81 28.27 18.42 3.89
CA THR A 81 28.87 19.49 3.08
C THR A 81 30.28 19.87 3.53
N GLU A 82 30.63 19.60 4.79
CA GLU A 82 31.94 19.94 5.38
C GLU A 82 32.99 18.85 5.17
N ASP A 83 32.57 17.59 4.98
CA ASP A 83 33.46 16.45 4.75
C ASP A 83 34.32 16.71 3.51
N SER A 84 35.51 16.14 3.50
CA SER A 84 36.42 16.19 2.37
C SER A 84 36.01 15.23 1.25
N ILE A 85 36.44 15.51 0.02
CA ILE A 85 36.31 14.58 -1.10
C ILE A 85 36.96 13.23 -0.77
N LYS A 86 38.09 13.22 -0.03
CA LYS A 86 38.75 12.00 0.41
C LYS A 86 37.82 11.13 1.25
N GLU A 87 37.21 11.68 2.29
CA GLU A 87 36.27 10.95 3.16
C GLU A 87 35.08 10.41 2.35
N ALA A 88 34.55 11.23 1.44
CA ALA A 88 33.47 10.80 0.56
C ALA A 88 33.88 9.62 -0.34
N LEU A 89 35.08 9.66 -0.94
CA LEU A 89 35.60 8.56 -1.77
C LEU A 89 35.88 7.29 -0.96
N ASP A 90 36.40 7.43 0.26
CA ASP A 90 36.65 6.32 1.16
C ASP A 90 35.33 5.63 1.56
N LEU A 91 34.31 6.43 1.88
CA LEU A 91 32.96 5.93 2.20
C LEU A 91 32.30 5.27 0.99
N MET A 92 32.37 5.89 -0.20
CA MET A 92 31.88 5.31 -1.45
C MET A 92 32.53 3.96 -1.77
N THR A 93 33.84 3.86 -1.54
CA THR A 93 34.61 2.63 -1.77
C THR A 93 34.23 1.55 -0.76
N LYS A 94 34.18 1.90 0.53
CA LYS A 94 33.84 0.99 1.62
C LYS A 94 32.45 0.40 1.47
N GLU A 95 31.46 1.22 1.14
CA GLU A 95 30.06 0.82 1.01
C GLU A 95 29.69 0.35 -0.42
N ASN A 96 30.65 0.43 -1.36
CA ASN A 96 30.46 0.08 -2.77
C ASN A 96 29.32 0.88 -3.45
N PHE A 97 29.26 2.19 -3.17
CA PHE A 97 28.31 3.15 -3.73
C PHE A 97 28.99 4.04 -4.77
N SER A 98 28.31 4.26 -5.89
CA SER A 98 28.72 5.20 -6.94
C SER A 98 28.30 6.65 -6.66
N SER A 99 27.40 6.84 -5.69
CA SER A 99 26.98 8.16 -5.20
C SER A 99 26.42 8.06 -3.78
N LEU A 100 26.52 9.16 -3.04
CA LEU A 100 26.06 9.29 -1.66
C LEU A 100 25.19 10.55 -1.49
N PRO A 101 24.19 10.51 -0.59
CA PRO A 101 23.43 11.69 -0.23
C PRO A 101 24.30 12.66 0.58
N VAL A 102 24.20 13.94 0.22
CA VAL A 102 24.89 15.03 0.89
C VAL A 102 23.91 15.75 1.83
N ILE A 103 24.32 15.95 3.08
CA ILE A 103 23.53 16.61 4.11
C ILE A 103 24.19 17.90 4.59
N ASP A 104 23.39 18.83 5.11
CA ASP A 104 23.93 19.92 5.92
C ASP A 104 24.17 19.51 7.38
N LYS A 105 24.60 20.48 8.19
CA LYS A 105 24.88 20.34 9.62
C LYS A 105 23.67 19.86 10.44
N ASP A 106 22.46 20.11 9.95
CA ASP A 106 21.21 19.76 10.63
C ASP A 106 20.63 18.42 10.12
N GLY A 107 21.31 17.79 9.15
CA GLY A 107 20.95 16.49 8.57
C GLY A 107 19.98 16.56 7.39
N TYR A 108 19.69 17.76 6.87
CA TYR A 108 18.78 17.92 5.74
C TYR A 108 19.48 17.60 4.43
N PHE A 109 18.79 16.86 3.58
CA PHE A 109 19.27 16.50 2.25
C PHE A 109 19.51 17.74 1.38
N LYS A 110 20.68 17.80 0.72
CA LYS A 110 21.03 18.86 -0.24
C LYS A 110 21.03 18.37 -1.67
N THR A 111 21.78 17.31 -1.95
CA THR A 111 21.92 16.72 -3.29
C THR A 111 22.60 15.34 -3.18
N MET A 112 22.85 14.69 -4.31
CA MET A 112 23.69 13.49 -4.40
C MET A 112 25.07 13.85 -4.93
N LEU A 113 26.12 13.41 -4.24
CA LEU A 113 27.49 13.45 -4.72
C LEU A 113 27.81 12.14 -5.44
N SER A 114 28.23 12.19 -6.70
CA SER A 114 28.66 11.02 -7.47
C SER A 114 30.15 11.01 -7.77
N ILE A 115 30.71 9.84 -8.05
CA ILE A 115 32.10 9.69 -8.51
C ILE A 115 32.37 10.57 -9.74
N SER A 116 31.39 10.72 -10.64
CA SER A 116 31.51 11.56 -11.83
C SER A 116 31.64 13.05 -11.48
N ASP A 117 30.96 13.53 -10.44
CA ASP A 117 31.07 14.92 -10.00
C ASP A 117 32.49 15.18 -9.50
N ILE A 118 33.02 14.28 -8.67
CA ILE A 118 34.41 14.34 -8.16
C ILE A 118 35.44 14.27 -9.30
N ALA A 119 35.25 13.35 -10.23
CA ALA A 119 36.16 13.17 -11.37
C ALA A 119 36.20 14.43 -12.26
N ASN A 120 35.03 15.03 -12.53
CA ASN A 120 34.95 16.27 -13.30
C ASN A 120 35.64 17.43 -12.56
N THR A 121 35.47 17.54 -11.24
CA THR A 121 36.22 18.54 -10.45
C THR A 121 37.72 18.36 -10.64
N TYR A 122 38.24 17.14 -10.50
CA TYR A 122 39.67 16.89 -10.65
C TYR A 122 40.23 17.24 -12.04
N LEU A 123 39.42 17.18 -13.10
CA LEU A 123 39.82 17.61 -14.44
C LEU A 123 39.91 19.14 -14.58
N GLU A 124 39.24 19.90 -13.71
CA GLU A 124 39.17 21.37 -13.73
C GLU A 124 40.06 22.06 -12.69
N ILE A 125 40.79 21.29 -11.87
CA ILE A 125 41.65 21.85 -10.82
C ILE A 125 42.90 22.49 -11.41
N ASP A 126 43.14 23.74 -11.00
CA ASP A 126 44.45 24.37 -11.00
C ASP A 126 44.91 24.49 -9.53
N TYR A 127 46.13 24.04 -9.23
CA TYR A 127 46.63 24.04 -7.84
C TYR A 127 47.00 25.45 -7.35
N SER A 128 47.24 26.39 -8.28
CA SER A 128 47.65 27.76 -7.95
C SER A 128 46.51 28.61 -7.38
N ASP A 129 45.26 28.26 -7.69
CA ASP A 129 44.04 28.94 -7.25
C ASP A 129 43.10 28.03 -6.43
N LEU A 130 43.53 26.81 -6.10
CA LEU A 130 42.74 25.75 -5.47
C LEU A 130 41.84 26.23 -4.33
N PHE A 131 42.42 26.86 -3.29
CA PHE A 131 41.69 27.31 -2.10
C PHE A 131 40.94 28.63 -2.31
N SER A 132 41.17 29.31 -3.43
CA SER A 132 40.37 30.47 -3.83
C SER A 132 39.13 30.06 -4.64
N LYS A 133 39.23 28.96 -5.39
CA LYS A 133 38.15 28.42 -6.22
C LYS A 133 37.26 27.44 -5.46
N TYR A 134 37.84 26.62 -4.59
CA TYR A 134 37.15 25.58 -3.83
C TYR A 134 37.31 25.79 -2.33
N SER A 135 36.21 25.68 -1.59
CA SER A 135 36.24 25.78 -0.13
C SER A 135 36.79 24.52 0.52
N THR A 136 37.50 24.70 1.63
CA THR A 136 37.99 23.63 2.51
C THR A 136 38.40 24.21 3.86
N THR A 137 38.72 23.34 4.81
CA THR A 137 39.19 23.70 6.15
C THR A 137 40.63 23.25 6.38
N TYR A 138 41.31 23.91 7.32
CA TYR A 138 42.63 23.48 7.78
C TYR A 138 42.60 22.06 8.35
N GLU A 139 41.48 21.68 8.98
CA GLU A 139 41.20 20.33 9.47
C GLU A 139 41.21 19.30 8.33
N ASN A 140 40.43 19.53 7.26
CA ASN A 140 40.40 18.64 6.09
C ASN A 140 41.77 18.53 5.42
N LEU A 141 42.51 19.63 5.30
CA LEU A 141 43.86 19.63 4.74
C LEU A 141 44.81 18.76 5.56
N LYS A 142 44.76 18.88 6.88
CA LYS A 142 45.60 18.09 7.79
C LYS A 142 45.25 16.60 7.72
N GLU A 143 43.96 16.28 7.74
CA GLU A 143 43.47 14.89 7.68
C GLU A 143 43.73 14.22 6.33
N ALA A 144 43.55 14.95 5.23
CA ALA A 144 43.83 14.43 3.90
C ALA A 144 45.30 14.04 3.71
N LEU A 145 46.20 14.76 4.40
CA LEU A 145 47.65 14.56 4.32
C LEU A 145 48.24 13.69 5.42
N ASP A 146 47.43 13.20 6.36
CA ASP A 146 47.92 12.54 7.59
C ASP A 146 49.00 13.39 8.29
N GLY A 147 48.75 14.72 8.35
CA GLY A 147 49.73 15.73 8.71
C GLY A 147 50.05 15.82 10.21
N GLU A 148 51.33 15.81 10.55
CA GLU A 148 51.83 15.94 11.92
C GLU A 148 52.38 17.36 12.14
N VAL A 149 51.77 18.13 13.05
CA VAL A 149 52.23 19.49 13.38
C VAL A 149 53.36 19.42 14.40
N ILE A 150 54.56 19.84 14.00
CA ILE A 150 55.78 19.74 14.83
C ILE A 150 56.22 21.07 15.46
N SER A 151 55.72 22.20 14.95
CA SER A 151 56.00 23.54 15.48
C SER A 151 54.88 24.50 15.11
N GLY A 152 54.71 25.54 15.94
CA GLY A 152 53.73 26.60 15.73
C GLY A 152 52.29 26.22 16.05
N ILE A 153 51.41 27.21 15.93
CA ILE A 153 49.96 27.04 16.15
C ILE A 153 49.30 26.77 14.81
N TYR A 154 48.84 25.53 14.62
CA TYR A 154 48.11 25.16 13.41
C TYR A 154 46.76 25.90 13.36
N PRO A 155 46.39 26.53 12.23
CA PRO A 155 45.14 27.27 12.11
C PRO A 155 43.92 26.34 12.14
N LYS A 156 42.73 26.92 12.29
CA LYS A 156 41.44 26.22 12.29
C LYS A 156 40.43 26.94 11.41
N GLY A 157 39.47 26.20 10.87
CA GLY A 157 38.39 26.76 10.05
C GLY A 157 38.78 26.87 8.58
N GLU A 158 38.06 27.73 7.85
CA GLU A 158 38.16 27.84 6.39
C GLU A 158 39.53 28.37 5.93
N ILE A 159 40.04 27.80 4.83
CA ILE A 159 41.26 28.26 4.17
C ILE A 159 40.89 29.35 3.16
N THR A 160 41.38 30.58 3.39
CA THR A 160 41.19 31.71 2.47
C THR A 160 42.49 32.16 1.79
N SER A 161 43.57 31.40 1.99
CA SER A 161 44.93 31.70 1.54
C SER A 161 45.33 30.83 0.36
N ASN A 162 46.35 31.22 -0.42
CA ASN A 162 46.78 30.43 -1.58
C ASN A 162 47.71 29.29 -1.17
N LEU A 163 47.75 28.25 -1.99
CA LEU A 163 48.80 27.22 -1.95
C LEU A 163 49.91 27.62 -2.92
N LYS A 164 51.15 27.65 -2.44
CA LYS A 164 52.33 27.99 -3.23
C LYS A 164 53.47 27.02 -2.99
N GLU A 165 54.29 26.81 -4.00
CA GLU A 165 55.56 26.10 -3.84
C GLU A 165 56.66 27.03 -3.31
N VAL A 166 57.73 26.47 -2.72
CA VAL A 166 58.90 27.25 -2.30
C VAL A 166 59.60 27.97 -3.46
N SER A 167 59.46 27.47 -4.68
CA SER A 167 59.94 28.14 -5.90
C SER A 167 59.18 29.45 -6.20
N GLU A 168 57.97 29.62 -5.66
CA GLU A 168 57.08 30.76 -5.94
C GLU A 168 57.08 31.83 -4.83
N LEU A 169 58.02 31.78 -3.88
CA LEU A 169 58.08 32.69 -2.73
C LEU A 169 58.08 34.18 -3.10
N GLU A 170 58.58 34.55 -4.28
CA GLU A 170 58.58 35.95 -4.76
C GLU A 170 57.15 36.49 -5.02
N SER A 171 56.21 35.60 -5.35
CA SER A 171 54.81 35.94 -5.64
C SER A 171 53.85 35.75 -4.46
N MET A 172 54.41 35.32 -3.32
CA MET A 172 53.67 34.94 -2.12
C MET A 172 53.11 36.16 -1.38
N LYS A 173 51.94 36.01 -0.76
CA LYS A 173 51.37 36.95 0.21
C LYS A 173 51.55 36.42 1.63
N LYS A 174 51.72 37.34 2.59
CA LYS A 174 51.76 36.98 4.02
C LYS A 174 50.48 36.21 4.38
N GLY A 175 50.64 35.03 4.96
CA GLY A 175 49.53 34.15 5.31
C GLY A 175 49.25 33.01 4.31
N ASP A 176 49.95 32.95 3.17
CA ASP A 176 49.84 31.82 2.24
C ASP A 176 50.37 30.51 2.86
N ILE A 177 49.90 29.39 2.30
CA ILE A 177 50.33 28.03 2.64
C ILE A 177 51.43 27.62 1.67
N ILE A 178 52.57 27.21 2.20
CA ILE A 178 53.72 26.79 1.40
C ILE A 178 53.89 25.28 1.46
N ILE A 179 54.06 24.64 0.30
CA ILE A 179 54.47 23.24 0.21
C ILE A 179 55.94 23.13 -0.21
N THR A 180 56.68 22.26 0.47
CA THR A 180 58.11 22.05 0.22
C THR A 180 58.55 20.61 0.52
N THR A 181 59.82 20.31 0.27
CA THR A 181 60.48 19.06 0.63
C THR A 181 61.31 19.23 1.90
N SER A 182 61.97 18.18 2.38
CA SER A 182 62.82 18.19 3.58
C SER A 182 64.08 19.07 3.49
N LEU A 183 64.28 19.84 2.41
CA LEU A 183 65.39 20.78 2.26
C LEU A 183 65.27 21.93 3.27
N THR A 184 66.26 22.05 4.16
CA THR A 184 66.28 23.01 5.27
C THR A 184 66.09 24.46 4.83
N ASP A 185 66.73 24.85 3.73
CA ASP A 185 66.65 26.21 3.18
C ASP A 185 65.22 26.59 2.77
N GLY A 186 64.43 25.63 2.29
CA GLY A 186 63.05 25.87 1.86
C GLY A 186 62.13 26.20 3.03
N ILE A 187 62.30 25.49 4.15
CA ILE A 187 61.52 25.71 5.37
C ILE A 187 61.82 27.10 5.94
N ASP A 188 63.10 27.43 6.11
CA ASP A 188 63.50 28.68 6.79
C ASP A 188 63.12 29.91 5.94
N LYS A 189 63.27 29.85 4.60
CA LYS A 189 62.80 30.90 3.68
C LYS A 189 61.29 31.09 3.72
N SER A 190 60.51 30.01 3.81
CA SER A 190 59.04 30.07 3.89
C SER A 190 58.56 30.76 5.16
N ILE A 191 59.22 30.47 6.29
CA ILE A 191 58.94 31.13 7.58
C ILE A 191 59.22 32.64 7.47
N GLN A 192 60.39 33.02 6.92
CA GLN A 192 60.77 34.42 6.75
C GLN A 192 59.83 35.19 5.81
N ALA A 193 59.31 34.53 4.77
CA ALA A 193 58.31 35.11 3.86
C ALA A 193 56.92 35.29 4.51
N GLY A 194 56.70 34.76 5.72
CA GLY A 194 55.47 34.93 6.48
C GLY A 194 54.38 33.93 6.13
N ALA A 195 54.77 32.68 5.83
CA ALA A 195 53.82 31.57 5.60
C ALA A 195 52.95 31.32 6.83
N LYS A 196 51.67 31.01 6.61
CA LYS A 196 50.78 30.57 7.69
C LYS A 196 51.03 29.12 8.07
N VAL A 197 51.17 28.27 7.07
CA VAL A 197 51.47 26.85 7.21
C VAL A 197 52.56 26.48 6.21
N VAL A 198 53.58 25.75 6.66
CA VAL A 198 54.59 25.12 5.81
C VAL A 198 54.36 23.61 5.85
N ILE A 199 53.91 23.05 4.74
CA ILE A 199 53.72 21.62 4.50
C ILE A 199 55.06 21.05 4.02
N VAL A 200 55.66 20.19 4.84
CA VAL A 200 56.96 19.60 4.55
C VAL A 200 56.81 18.13 4.17
N CYS A 201 56.90 17.87 2.87
CA CYS A 201 56.89 16.52 2.31
C CYS A 201 58.22 15.83 2.59
N CYS A 202 58.20 14.77 3.40
CA CYS A 202 59.41 14.10 3.84
C CYS A 202 59.22 12.59 3.96
N LYS A 203 60.31 11.84 3.81
CA LYS A 203 60.29 10.39 4.10
C LYS A 203 60.36 10.16 5.60
N LYS A 204 60.16 8.92 6.04
CA LYS A 204 60.18 8.56 7.46
C LYS A 204 61.58 8.75 8.07
N GLU A 205 62.62 8.60 7.26
CA GLU A 205 64.03 8.69 7.66
C GLU A 205 64.57 10.12 7.65
N ASP A 206 63.83 11.07 7.05
CA ASP A 206 64.27 12.46 6.93
C ASP A 206 64.26 13.14 8.30
N PHE A 207 65.41 13.67 8.69
CA PHE A 207 65.56 14.49 9.90
C PHE A 207 65.22 15.94 9.60
N ILE A 208 64.22 16.48 10.31
CA ILE A 208 63.85 17.89 10.23
C ILE A 208 64.26 18.54 11.54
N SER A 209 65.24 19.46 11.51
CA SER A 209 65.68 20.15 12.73
C SER A 209 64.50 20.86 13.40
N PRO A 210 64.40 20.86 14.74
CA PRO A 210 63.35 21.59 15.44
C PRO A 210 63.43 23.10 15.14
N ARG A 211 62.29 23.71 14.81
CA ARG A 211 62.13 25.16 14.78
C ARG A 211 61.16 25.55 15.90
N VAL A 212 61.29 26.76 16.43
CA VAL A 212 60.30 27.35 17.33
C VAL A 212 59.72 28.56 16.63
N THR A 213 58.47 28.44 16.20
CA THR A 213 57.71 29.48 15.50
C THR A 213 56.43 29.74 16.27
N SER A 214 56.01 31.00 16.41
CA SER A 214 54.72 31.35 17.05
C SER A 214 53.61 31.58 16.02
N GLU A 215 53.92 32.18 14.87
CA GLU A 215 52.92 32.62 13.88
C GLU A 215 52.75 31.67 12.68
N CYS A 216 53.74 30.80 12.43
CA CYS A 216 53.80 29.87 11.30
C CYS A 216 53.77 28.43 11.79
N ALA A 217 52.83 27.61 11.31
CA ALA A 217 52.78 26.18 11.64
C ALA A 217 53.62 25.35 10.68
N ILE A 218 54.39 24.39 11.20
CA ILE A 218 55.16 23.45 10.37
C ILE A 218 54.48 22.09 10.48
N MET A 219 53.96 21.60 9.35
CA MET A 219 53.25 20.34 9.25
C MET A 219 54.08 19.35 8.42
N LEU A 220 54.49 18.24 9.04
CA LEU A 220 55.14 17.14 8.36
C LEU A 220 54.12 16.25 7.68
N VAL A 221 54.42 15.87 6.44
CA VAL A 221 53.63 14.93 5.64
C VAL A 221 54.54 13.81 5.19
N ARG A 222 54.22 12.58 5.59
CA ARG A 222 55.03 11.38 5.30
C ARG A 222 54.72 10.78 3.92
N HIS A 223 54.60 11.66 2.94
CA HIS A 223 54.34 11.32 1.54
C HIS A 223 55.33 12.03 0.62
N SER A 224 55.48 11.54 -0.60
CA SER A 224 56.25 12.26 -1.62
C SER A 224 55.56 13.58 -1.96
N PHE A 225 56.31 14.54 -2.48
CA PHE A 225 55.77 15.82 -2.94
C PHE A 225 54.59 15.63 -3.90
N VAL A 226 54.76 14.78 -4.92
CA VAL A 226 53.72 14.47 -5.92
C VAL A 226 52.46 13.86 -5.28
N LYS A 227 52.63 12.91 -4.34
CA LYS A 227 51.48 12.32 -3.64
C LYS A 227 50.78 13.33 -2.75
N SER A 228 51.52 14.22 -2.10
CA SER A 228 50.98 15.28 -1.25
C SER A 228 50.14 16.26 -2.06
N ILE A 229 50.63 16.72 -3.21
CA ILE A 229 49.84 17.54 -4.15
C ILE A 229 48.52 16.84 -4.52
N SER A 230 48.58 15.56 -4.89
CA SER A 230 47.39 14.77 -5.20
C SER A 230 46.42 14.60 -4.02
N LEU A 231 46.89 14.63 -2.77
CA LEU A 231 46.05 14.53 -1.58
C LEU A 231 45.46 15.89 -1.18
N ILE A 232 46.19 16.98 -1.43
CA ILE A 232 45.69 18.34 -1.21
C ILE A 232 44.44 18.61 -2.04
N SER A 233 44.37 18.15 -3.29
CA SER A 233 43.12 18.28 -4.06
C SER A 233 41.94 17.48 -3.48
N GLN A 234 42.20 16.44 -2.68
CA GLN A 234 41.14 15.64 -2.03
C GLN A 234 40.66 16.26 -0.71
N CYS A 235 41.35 17.28 -0.20
CA CYS A 235 40.91 17.98 1.01
C CYS A 235 39.76 18.96 0.74
N ILE A 236 39.47 19.28 -0.52
CA ILE A 236 38.32 20.11 -0.90
C ILE A 236 37.07 19.58 -0.19
N SER A 237 36.28 20.48 0.41
CA SER A 237 35.02 20.10 1.03
C SER A 237 34.02 19.69 -0.04
N VAL A 238 33.20 18.68 0.24
CA VAL A 238 32.11 18.21 -0.62
C VAL A 238 31.23 19.40 -1.04
N GLY A 239 30.92 20.29 -0.10
CA GLY A 239 30.18 21.54 -0.34
C GLY A 239 30.76 22.43 -1.44
N GLY A 240 32.09 22.46 -1.58
CA GLY A 240 32.80 23.26 -2.57
C GLY A 240 32.66 22.76 -4.01
N ILE A 241 32.16 21.54 -4.22
CA ILE A 241 31.99 20.93 -5.55
C ILE A 241 30.54 20.55 -5.86
N LEU A 242 29.58 20.90 -4.99
CA LEU A 242 28.19 20.52 -5.17
C LEU A 242 27.57 21.23 -6.35
N ASN A 243 26.97 20.43 -7.24
CA ASN A 243 26.02 20.92 -8.22
C ASN A 243 24.59 20.76 -7.68
N THR A 244 24.02 21.84 -7.16
CA THR A 244 22.65 21.87 -6.63
C THR A 244 21.58 21.99 -7.72
N GLU A 245 21.95 22.22 -8.98
CA GLU A 245 21.00 22.31 -10.10
C GLU A 245 20.67 20.93 -10.71
N LYS A 246 21.35 19.87 -10.25
CA LYS A 246 21.15 18.51 -10.73
C LYS A 246 19.76 18.01 -10.37
N VAL A 247 18.94 17.74 -11.38
CA VAL A 247 17.62 17.12 -11.18
C VAL A 247 17.82 15.65 -10.81
N LEU A 248 17.33 15.27 -9.63
CA LEU A 248 17.48 13.94 -9.05
C LEU A 248 16.13 13.46 -8.52
N PHE A 249 15.88 12.15 -8.64
CA PHE A 249 14.72 11.54 -7.98
C PHE A 249 15.05 11.26 -6.52
N ASN A 250 14.12 11.59 -5.64
CA ASN A 250 14.12 11.19 -4.24
C ASN A 250 12.74 10.61 -3.90
N PHE A 251 12.68 9.81 -2.83
CA PHE A 251 11.45 9.19 -2.34
C PHE A 251 11.25 9.53 -0.87
N ASN A 252 10.03 9.40 -0.36
CA ASN A 252 9.74 9.41 1.07
C ASN A 252 9.69 7.99 1.62
N LYS A 253 10.06 7.81 2.89
CA LYS A 253 10.06 6.46 3.52
C LYS A 253 8.70 5.75 3.49
N GLU A 254 7.60 6.50 3.39
CA GLU A 254 6.24 5.95 3.34
C GLU A 254 5.77 5.63 1.91
N ASP A 255 6.56 5.94 0.88
CA ASP A 255 6.21 5.68 -0.52
C ASP A 255 6.08 4.17 -0.79
N PHE A 256 5.17 3.80 -1.68
CA PHE A 256 4.92 2.41 -2.03
C PHE A 256 5.95 1.86 -3.02
N LEU A 257 6.38 0.62 -2.81
CA LEU A 257 7.41 -0.01 -3.63
C LEU A 257 7.00 -0.19 -5.09
N ASN A 258 5.71 -0.41 -5.36
CA ASN A 258 5.19 -0.55 -6.72
C ASN A 258 5.27 0.76 -7.52
N GLU A 259 5.05 1.90 -6.88
CA GLU A 259 5.11 3.23 -7.49
C GLU A 259 6.55 3.61 -7.81
N ILE A 260 7.46 3.49 -6.83
CA ILE A 260 8.86 3.88 -7.01
C ILE A 260 9.60 2.97 -8.00
N ARG A 261 9.20 1.68 -8.12
CA ARG A 261 9.80 0.75 -9.09
C ARG A 261 9.72 1.25 -10.53
N GLY A 262 8.61 1.89 -10.91
CA GLY A 262 8.44 2.49 -12.23
C GLY A 262 9.44 3.62 -12.45
N ILE A 263 9.50 4.55 -11.50
CA ILE A 263 10.39 5.72 -11.53
C ILE A 263 11.86 5.28 -11.59
N MET A 264 12.25 4.32 -10.76
CA MET A 264 13.64 3.83 -10.68
C MET A 264 14.09 3.11 -11.96
N LYS A 265 13.15 2.55 -12.73
CA LYS A 265 13.47 1.86 -13.99
C LYS A 265 13.84 2.83 -15.11
N ASP A 266 13.20 3.99 -15.13
CA ASP A 266 13.37 4.99 -16.19
C ASP A 266 14.44 6.05 -15.84
N ALA A 267 14.86 6.10 -14.57
CA ALA A 267 15.88 7.02 -14.11
C ALA A 267 17.30 6.59 -14.53
N SER A 268 18.15 7.58 -14.81
CA SER A 268 19.57 7.37 -15.10
C SER A 268 20.42 7.11 -13.84
N GLN A 269 19.92 7.50 -12.68
CA GLN A 269 20.60 7.31 -11.39
C GLN A 269 20.44 5.89 -10.86
N THR A 270 21.43 5.42 -10.10
CA THR A 270 21.44 4.05 -9.54
C THR A 270 21.17 4.01 -8.03
N ASN A 271 21.45 5.11 -7.34
CA ASN A 271 21.23 5.27 -5.91
C ASN A 271 20.17 6.37 -5.72
N PHE A 272 19.16 6.06 -4.92
CA PHE A 272 18.00 6.92 -4.72
C PHE A 272 17.94 7.31 -3.24
N PRO A 273 18.10 8.60 -2.90
CA PRO A 273 17.91 9.06 -1.55
C PRO A 273 16.44 8.91 -1.15
N VAL A 274 16.24 8.40 0.05
CA VAL A 274 14.96 8.32 0.73
C VAL A 274 14.97 9.31 1.87
N LEU A 275 13.91 10.09 1.97
CA LEU A 275 13.75 11.17 2.92
C LEU A 275 12.72 10.82 3.99
N GLU A 276 12.90 11.42 5.15
CA GLU A 276 11.89 11.60 6.19
C GLU A 276 10.92 12.71 5.79
N ASP A 277 9.74 12.77 6.42
CA ASP A 277 8.73 13.81 6.17
C ASP A 277 9.25 15.23 6.44
N ASP A 278 10.25 15.37 7.33
CA ASP A 278 10.89 16.65 7.62
C ASP A 278 11.96 17.04 6.60
N GLY A 279 12.34 16.15 5.67
CA GLY A 279 13.35 16.39 4.65
C GLY A 279 14.77 15.92 5.04
N LYS A 280 14.93 15.26 6.19
CA LYS A 280 16.19 14.59 6.55
C LYS A 280 16.37 13.31 5.76
N VAL A 281 17.61 12.86 5.60
CA VAL A 281 17.91 11.60 4.91
C VAL A 281 17.51 10.43 5.79
N TYR A 282 16.49 9.69 5.38
CA TYR A 282 16.18 8.37 5.92
C TYR A 282 17.22 7.34 5.49
N GLY A 283 17.70 7.43 4.25
CA GLY A 283 18.79 6.59 3.75
C GLY A 283 18.84 6.53 2.22
N THR A 284 19.47 5.51 1.68
CA THR A 284 19.63 5.32 0.24
C THR A 284 19.23 3.91 -0.18
N ILE A 285 18.45 3.81 -1.25
CA ILE A 285 18.01 2.54 -1.84
C ILE A 285 18.49 2.38 -3.28
N ARG A 286 18.57 1.12 -3.71
CA ARG A 286 18.84 0.72 -5.10
C ARG A 286 17.78 -0.27 -5.55
N THR A 287 17.62 -0.44 -6.86
CA THR A 287 16.62 -1.35 -7.45
C THR A 287 16.72 -2.77 -6.89
N LYS A 288 17.93 -3.26 -6.60
CA LYS A 288 18.16 -4.59 -6.02
C LYS A 288 17.58 -4.76 -4.61
N HIS A 289 17.42 -3.68 -3.84
CA HIS A 289 16.86 -3.75 -2.48
C HIS A 289 15.34 -3.95 -2.49
N LEU A 290 14.65 -3.59 -3.58
CA LEU A 290 13.18 -3.63 -3.67
C LEU A 290 12.60 -5.05 -3.69
N ILE A 291 13.44 -6.07 -3.78
CA ILE A 291 13.04 -7.49 -3.81
C ILE A 291 12.95 -8.05 -2.40
N ASP A 292 13.77 -7.55 -1.47
CA ASP A 292 13.92 -8.07 -0.12
C ASP A 292 13.26 -7.13 0.90
N PHE A 293 12.04 -7.48 1.30
CA PHE A 293 11.23 -6.70 2.22
C PHE A 293 10.37 -7.61 3.10
N HIS A 294 10.04 -7.09 4.28
CA HIS A 294 9.16 -7.74 5.22
C HIS A 294 7.72 -7.72 4.69
N ARG A 295 7.22 -8.89 4.28
CA ARG A 295 5.86 -9.03 3.76
C ARG A 295 4.84 -9.06 4.89
N LYS A 296 3.76 -8.28 4.78
CA LYS A 296 2.62 -8.36 5.69
C LYS A 296 1.96 -9.74 5.59
N LYS A 297 1.71 -10.39 6.73
CA LYS A 297 1.10 -11.73 6.78
C LYS A 297 -0.42 -11.64 6.74
N VAL A 298 -1.03 -12.45 5.88
CA VAL A 298 -2.49 -12.42 5.66
C VAL A 298 -3.11 -13.82 5.65
N ILE A 299 -4.38 -13.88 6.04
CA ILE A 299 -5.29 -15.02 5.89
C ILE A 299 -6.50 -14.53 5.10
N MET A 300 -6.80 -15.22 4.00
CA MET A 300 -7.96 -14.93 3.16
C MET A 300 -9.10 -15.88 3.52
N VAL A 301 -10.29 -15.33 3.68
CA VAL A 301 -11.50 -16.12 3.95
C VAL A 301 -12.53 -15.78 2.88
N ASP A 302 -13.30 -16.75 2.41
CA ASP A 302 -14.44 -16.51 1.51
C ASP A 302 -14.09 -15.93 0.13
N HIS A 303 -12.80 -15.92 -0.22
CA HIS A 303 -12.34 -15.61 -1.57
C HIS A 303 -10.89 -16.06 -1.77
N ASN A 304 -10.53 -16.23 -3.05
CA ASN A 304 -9.16 -16.46 -3.48
C ASN A 304 -8.73 -15.53 -4.63
N GLU A 305 -9.66 -15.06 -5.47
CA GLU A 305 -9.31 -14.23 -6.62
C GLU A 305 -8.73 -12.87 -6.18
N PHE A 306 -7.53 -12.52 -6.65
CA PHE A 306 -6.85 -11.28 -6.26
C PHE A 306 -7.62 -10.00 -6.61
N SER A 307 -8.40 -10.02 -7.69
CA SER A 307 -9.27 -8.90 -8.08
C SER A 307 -10.35 -8.59 -7.04
N GLN A 308 -10.72 -9.57 -6.22
CA GLN A 308 -11.70 -9.45 -5.15
C GLN A 308 -11.04 -9.19 -3.79
N SER A 309 -9.71 -9.11 -3.72
CA SER A 309 -8.98 -8.97 -2.46
C SER A 309 -8.57 -7.52 -2.18
N VAL A 310 -7.77 -7.33 -1.13
CA VAL A 310 -7.20 -6.06 -0.73
C VAL A 310 -6.17 -5.58 -1.75
N GLU A 311 -6.06 -4.26 -1.92
CA GLU A 311 -5.01 -3.67 -2.75
C GLU A 311 -3.61 -4.07 -2.25
N GLY A 312 -2.71 -4.40 -3.17
CA GLY A 312 -1.35 -4.84 -2.82
C GLY A 312 -1.24 -6.27 -2.32
N ILE A 313 -2.28 -7.12 -2.45
CA ILE A 313 -2.25 -8.53 -1.99
C ILE A 313 -1.04 -9.32 -2.50
N GLN A 314 -0.49 -8.95 -3.66
CA GLN A 314 0.70 -9.59 -4.25
C GLN A 314 1.99 -9.32 -3.46
N ASP A 315 2.01 -8.26 -2.65
CA ASP A 315 3.14 -7.91 -1.79
C ASP A 315 3.05 -8.63 -0.43
N ALA A 316 1.88 -9.15 -0.06
CA ALA A 316 1.65 -9.87 1.18
C ALA A 316 2.12 -11.33 1.13
N GLN A 317 2.38 -11.90 2.31
CA GLN A 317 2.58 -13.32 2.51
C GLN A 317 1.24 -13.97 2.88
N ILE A 318 0.66 -14.72 1.94
CA ILE A 318 -0.59 -15.43 2.16
C ILE A 318 -0.30 -16.71 2.93
N LEU A 319 -0.70 -16.76 4.19
CA LEU A 319 -0.46 -17.90 5.09
C LEU A 319 -1.53 -18.98 4.92
N GLU A 320 -2.79 -18.56 4.83
CA GLU A 320 -3.93 -19.46 4.76
C GLU A 320 -5.06 -18.89 3.91
N VAL A 321 -5.73 -19.77 3.16
CA VAL A 321 -6.97 -19.48 2.41
C VAL A 321 -8.04 -20.47 2.86
N VAL A 322 -9.19 -19.95 3.30
CA VAL A 322 -10.39 -20.73 3.65
C VAL A 322 -11.54 -20.28 2.78
N ASP A 323 -11.93 -21.08 1.80
CA ASP A 323 -12.86 -20.64 0.75
C ASP A 323 -13.76 -21.78 0.26
N HIS A 324 -14.94 -21.45 -0.25
CA HIS A 324 -15.90 -22.37 -0.84
C HIS A 324 -16.18 -22.08 -2.32
N HIS A 325 -15.55 -21.04 -2.88
CA HIS A 325 -15.63 -20.69 -4.28
C HIS A 325 -14.71 -21.52 -5.18
N LYS A 326 -14.91 -21.36 -6.49
CA LYS A 326 -13.97 -21.86 -7.50
C LYS A 326 -12.61 -21.15 -7.36
N PHE A 327 -11.53 -21.84 -7.72
CA PHE A 327 -10.21 -21.23 -7.81
C PHE A 327 -9.98 -20.66 -9.19
N ALA A 328 -9.62 -19.38 -9.25
CA ALA A 328 -9.21 -18.70 -10.47
C ALA A 328 -8.21 -17.59 -10.16
N ASN A 329 -7.22 -17.38 -11.03
CA ASN A 329 -6.26 -16.27 -10.93
C ASN A 329 -5.61 -16.12 -9.54
N PHE A 330 -5.32 -17.23 -8.87
CA PHE A 330 -4.69 -17.29 -7.56
C PHE A 330 -3.30 -17.91 -7.68
N GLN A 331 -2.29 -17.25 -7.11
CA GLN A 331 -0.89 -17.70 -7.10
C GLN A 331 -0.23 -17.27 -5.79
N THR A 332 0.64 -18.13 -5.25
CA THR A 332 1.49 -17.79 -4.09
C THR A 332 2.95 -18.05 -4.45
N ASN A 333 3.86 -17.23 -3.91
CA ASN A 333 5.30 -17.42 -4.07
C ASN A 333 5.90 -18.35 -3.00
N GLU A 334 5.13 -18.65 -1.97
CA GLU A 334 5.52 -19.47 -0.83
C GLU A 334 4.46 -20.55 -0.55
N ALA A 335 4.79 -21.51 0.32
CA ALA A 335 3.85 -22.52 0.76
C ALA A 335 2.70 -21.89 1.55
N THR A 336 1.47 -22.13 1.11
CA THR A 336 0.25 -21.56 1.69
C THR A 336 -0.71 -22.66 2.05
N LYS A 337 -1.32 -22.59 3.24
CA LYS A 337 -2.33 -23.55 3.66
C LYS A 337 -3.65 -23.23 2.96
N ILE A 338 -4.20 -24.16 2.20
CA ILE A 338 -5.46 -23.96 1.48
C ILE A 338 -6.48 -24.97 2.01
N ARG A 339 -7.62 -24.50 2.51
CA ARG A 339 -8.75 -25.33 2.93
C ARG A 339 -9.99 -24.92 2.16
N THR A 340 -10.43 -25.79 1.26
CA THR A 340 -11.56 -25.50 0.38
C THR A 340 -12.50 -26.67 0.32
N GLU A 341 -13.80 -26.36 0.36
CA GLU A 341 -14.84 -27.37 0.37
C GLU A 341 -16.06 -26.84 -0.39
N PRO A 342 -16.72 -27.65 -1.24
CA PRO A 342 -17.89 -27.22 -2.00
C PRO A 342 -19.14 -27.22 -1.11
N VAL A 343 -19.15 -26.36 -0.10
CA VAL A 343 -20.25 -26.13 0.85
C VAL A 343 -20.89 -24.76 0.61
N GLY A 344 -22.03 -24.51 1.23
CA GLY A 344 -22.80 -23.29 0.99
C GLY A 344 -22.18 -22.03 1.56
N CYS A 345 -21.25 -22.13 2.52
CA CYS A 345 -20.71 -20.98 3.26
C CYS A 345 -19.31 -21.28 3.84
N ALA A 346 -18.41 -20.30 3.85
CA ALA A 346 -17.07 -20.41 4.44
C ALA A 346 -17.12 -20.69 5.95
N SER A 347 -18.11 -20.17 6.68
CA SER A 347 -18.30 -20.45 8.12
C SER A 347 -18.52 -21.93 8.43
N THR A 348 -19.09 -22.70 7.50
CA THR A 348 -19.21 -24.16 7.62
C THR A 348 -17.83 -24.83 7.66
N ILE A 349 -16.87 -24.31 6.90
CA ILE A 349 -15.48 -24.77 6.89
C ILE A 349 -14.77 -24.32 8.16
N VAL A 350 -14.93 -23.05 8.56
CA VAL A 350 -14.33 -22.50 9.79
C VAL A 350 -14.78 -23.28 11.02
N TYR A 351 -16.06 -23.64 11.12
CA TYR A 351 -16.56 -24.49 12.21
C TYR A 351 -15.90 -25.88 12.22
N GLY A 352 -15.64 -26.46 11.04
CA GLY A 352 -14.85 -27.67 10.90
C GLY A 352 -13.44 -27.51 11.51
N LEU A 353 -12.79 -26.37 11.27
CA LEU A 353 -11.47 -26.06 11.86
C LEU A 353 -11.53 -25.92 13.39
N TYR A 354 -12.62 -25.39 13.96
CA TYR A 354 -12.83 -25.39 15.42
C TYR A 354 -12.89 -26.81 15.99
N LYS A 355 -13.65 -27.69 15.33
CA LYS A 355 -13.77 -29.10 15.73
C LYS A 355 -12.42 -29.84 15.63
N GLU A 356 -11.69 -29.67 14.53
CA GLU A 356 -10.35 -30.24 14.33
C GLU A 356 -9.37 -29.78 15.42
N ALA A 357 -9.44 -28.50 15.81
CA ALA A 357 -8.62 -27.93 16.86
C ALA A 357 -9.08 -28.33 18.28
N LYS A 358 -10.21 -29.02 18.43
CA LYS A 358 -10.86 -29.32 19.72
C LYS A 358 -11.13 -28.05 20.55
N ILE A 359 -11.47 -26.97 19.88
CA ILE A 359 -11.81 -25.68 20.50
C ILE A 359 -13.30 -25.43 20.28
N GLU A 360 -14.01 -25.10 21.35
CA GLU A 360 -15.41 -24.68 21.24
C GLU A 360 -15.49 -23.17 20.94
N PRO A 361 -16.27 -22.73 19.93
CA PRO A 361 -16.53 -21.32 19.71
C PRO A 361 -17.39 -20.78 20.87
N ASP A 362 -17.13 -19.54 21.29
CA ASP A 362 -18.01 -18.89 22.26
C ASP A 362 -19.37 -18.52 21.64
N GLU A 363 -20.34 -18.17 22.47
CA GLU A 363 -21.73 -17.85 22.06
C GLU A 363 -21.77 -16.80 20.94
N LYS A 364 -20.92 -15.76 21.03
CA LYS A 364 -20.85 -14.69 20.03
C LYS A 364 -20.30 -15.19 18.70
N THR A 365 -19.22 -15.96 18.75
CA THR A 365 -18.58 -16.53 17.55
C THR A 365 -19.47 -17.57 16.90
N ALA A 366 -20.21 -18.35 17.69
CA ALA A 366 -21.21 -19.28 17.19
C ALA A 366 -22.36 -18.56 16.48
N LEU A 367 -22.85 -17.45 17.04
CA LEU A 367 -23.89 -16.63 16.41
C LEU A 367 -23.41 -16.04 15.08
N LEU A 368 -22.19 -15.50 15.02
CA LEU A 368 -21.60 -14.99 13.77
C LEU A 368 -21.55 -16.06 12.67
N MET A 369 -21.01 -17.25 12.99
CA MET A 369 -20.93 -18.34 12.01
C MET A 369 -22.32 -18.83 11.58
N LEU A 370 -23.31 -18.83 12.50
CA LEU A 370 -24.69 -19.14 12.14
C LEU A 370 -25.25 -18.09 11.18
N SER A 371 -25.05 -16.79 11.43
CA SER A 371 -25.50 -15.70 10.56
C SER A 371 -24.95 -15.83 9.15
N ALA A 372 -23.64 -16.10 9.01
CA ALA A 372 -22.98 -16.34 7.74
C ALA A 372 -23.68 -17.46 6.94
N ILE A 373 -23.88 -18.62 7.57
CA ILE A 373 -24.52 -19.76 6.91
C ILE A 373 -25.95 -19.41 6.47
N LEU A 374 -26.72 -18.73 7.31
CA LEU A 374 -28.11 -18.37 6.96
C LEU A 374 -28.19 -17.32 5.84
N SER A 375 -27.20 -16.44 5.74
CA SER A 375 -27.06 -15.46 4.65
C SER A 375 -26.87 -16.17 3.32
N ASP A 376 -25.77 -16.91 3.18
CA ASP A 376 -25.34 -17.48 1.90
C ASP A 376 -26.23 -18.62 1.41
N THR A 377 -26.81 -19.34 2.37
CA THR A 377 -27.77 -20.38 2.06
C THR A 377 -29.19 -19.87 1.87
N LEU A 378 -29.45 -18.56 2.05
CA LEU A 378 -30.78 -17.95 2.02
C LEU A 378 -31.79 -18.76 2.86
N LEU A 379 -31.48 -18.94 4.14
CA LEU A 379 -32.26 -19.80 5.05
C LEU A 379 -32.45 -21.23 4.50
N PHE A 380 -31.35 -21.82 3.99
CA PHE A 380 -31.30 -23.16 3.38
C PHE A 380 -32.07 -23.34 2.07
N LYS A 381 -32.45 -22.25 1.39
CA LYS A 381 -33.16 -22.28 0.10
C LYS A 381 -32.23 -22.14 -1.11
N SER A 382 -31.01 -21.67 -0.91
CA SER A 382 -30.01 -21.54 -1.97
C SER A 382 -29.62 -22.92 -2.54
N PRO A 383 -29.41 -23.05 -3.86
CA PRO A 383 -28.91 -24.28 -4.46
C PRO A 383 -27.48 -24.65 -4.02
N THR A 384 -26.74 -23.70 -3.43
CA THR A 384 -25.40 -23.97 -2.87
C THR A 384 -25.45 -24.63 -1.50
N CYS A 385 -26.61 -24.63 -0.83
CA CYS A 385 -26.77 -25.20 0.50
C CYS A 385 -26.59 -26.71 0.48
N THR A 386 -25.75 -27.23 1.38
CA THR A 386 -25.49 -28.66 1.54
C THR A 386 -26.08 -29.20 2.85
N PRO A 387 -26.22 -30.54 3.00
CA PRO A 387 -26.63 -31.13 4.26
C PRO A 387 -25.71 -30.77 5.44
N ARG A 388 -24.41 -30.55 5.16
CA ARG A 388 -23.43 -30.16 6.18
C ARG A 388 -23.70 -28.74 6.69
N ASP A 389 -24.09 -27.80 5.83
CA ASP A 389 -24.46 -26.45 6.26
C ASP A 389 -25.63 -26.49 7.26
N ILE A 390 -26.63 -27.33 6.99
CA ILE A 390 -27.80 -27.51 7.86
C ILE A 390 -27.39 -28.12 9.21
N GLU A 391 -26.52 -29.14 9.21
CA GLU A 391 -26.02 -29.77 10.43
C GLU A 391 -25.23 -28.77 11.29
N VAL A 392 -24.29 -28.06 10.66
CA VAL A 392 -23.46 -27.05 11.34
C VAL A 392 -24.31 -25.91 11.87
N ALA A 393 -25.28 -25.40 11.10
CA ALA A 393 -26.20 -24.37 11.57
C ALA A 393 -26.99 -24.81 12.82
N LYS A 394 -27.44 -26.07 12.87
CA LYS A 394 -28.15 -26.62 14.05
C LYS A 394 -27.25 -26.66 15.28
N ASP A 395 -25.99 -27.04 15.12
CA ASP A 395 -25.05 -27.08 16.24
C ASP A 395 -24.64 -25.69 16.71
N LEU A 396 -24.40 -24.76 15.78
CA LEU A 396 -24.12 -23.37 16.08
C LEU A 396 -25.30 -22.68 16.78
N ALA A 397 -26.54 -22.97 16.37
CA ALA A 397 -27.73 -22.42 17.03
C ALA A 397 -27.83 -22.83 18.50
N LYS A 398 -27.45 -24.07 18.85
CA LYS A 398 -27.40 -24.52 20.26
C LYS A 398 -26.36 -23.71 21.04
N LEU A 399 -25.15 -23.55 20.48
CA LEU A 399 -24.05 -22.81 21.10
C LEU A 399 -24.36 -21.32 21.24
N ALA A 400 -25.04 -20.74 20.25
CA ALA A 400 -25.50 -19.36 20.21
C ALA A 400 -26.80 -19.11 21.00
N LYS A 401 -27.38 -20.15 21.61
CA LYS A 401 -28.66 -20.11 22.35
C LYS A 401 -29.84 -19.56 21.52
N ILE A 402 -29.83 -19.79 20.21
CA ILE A 402 -30.92 -19.42 19.30
C ILE A 402 -31.99 -20.50 19.32
N LYS A 403 -33.18 -20.14 19.81
CA LYS A 403 -34.32 -21.07 19.94
C LYS A 403 -34.96 -21.46 18.60
N SER A 404 -34.99 -20.53 17.64
CA SER A 404 -35.56 -20.73 16.31
C SER A 404 -34.64 -20.13 15.27
N ILE A 405 -34.00 -21.00 14.49
CA ILE A 405 -33.13 -20.63 13.37
C ILE A 405 -33.92 -19.88 12.31
N GLU A 406 -35.13 -20.36 12.00
CA GLU A 406 -36.03 -19.75 11.01
C GLU A 406 -36.39 -18.32 11.38
N LYS A 407 -36.83 -18.08 12.62
CA LYS A 407 -37.18 -16.73 13.08
C LYS A 407 -35.97 -15.80 13.03
N TYR A 408 -34.82 -16.27 13.53
CA TYR A 408 -33.60 -15.47 13.55
C TYR A 408 -33.10 -15.14 12.14
N GLY A 409 -33.01 -16.13 11.25
CA GLY A 409 -32.57 -15.92 9.88
C GLY A 409 -33.52 -15.03 9.10
N MET A 410 -34.84 -15.12 9.34
CA MET A 410 -35.80 -14.20 8.75
C MET A 410 -35.61 -12.76 9.25
N GLU A 411 -35.44 -12.55 10.56
CA GLU A 411 -35.12 -11.22 11.12
C GLU A 411 -33.88 -10.60 10.45
N MET A 412 -32.84 -11.42 10.23
CA MET A 412 -31.59 -11.01 9.59
C MET A 412 -31.78 -10.65 8.12
N LEU A 413 -32.38 -11.53 7.32
CA LEU A 413 -32.60 -11.31 5.89
C LEU A 413 -33.50 -10.08 5.64
N VAL A 414 -34.53 -9.89 6.47
CA VAL A 414 -35.41 -8.70 6.41
C VAL A 414 -34.61 -7.42 6.68
N ALA A 415 -33.71 -7.44 7.66
CA ALA A 415 -32.82 -6.31 7.92
C ALA A 415 -31.89 -6.01 6.73
N GLY A 416 -31.48 -7.05 5.99
CA GLY A 416 -30.69 -6.95 4.77
C GLY A 416 -31.43 -6.34 3.58
N THR A 417 -32.68 -6.74 3.36
CA THR A 417 -33.47 -6.32 2.19
C THR A 417 -34.36 -5.11 2.43
N SER A 418 -34.37 -4.48 3.62
CA SER A 418 -35.31 -3.38 3.87
C SER A 418 -35.11 -2.22 2.89
N MET A 419 -36.09 -2.03 2.01
CA MET A 419 -36.15 -0.99 0.98
C MET A 419 -37.00 0.21 1.42
N SER A 420 -37.50 0.22 2.66
CA SER A 420 -38.35 1.25 3.24
C SER A 420 -37.87 2.69 3.03
N ARG A 421 -36.56 2.90 2.91
CA ARG A 421 -35.93 4.24 2.73
C ARG A 421 -35.39 4.49 1.33
N GLU A 422 -35.49 3.52 0.43
CA GLU A 422 -34.97 3.65 -0.94
C GLU A 422 -35.98 4.34 -1.84
N ASN A 423 -35.47 5.14 -2.79
CA ASN A 423 -36.29 5.87 -3.75
C ASN A 423 -36.95 4.87 -4.71
N MET A 424 -38.28 4.93 -4.87
CA MET A 424 -39.02 4.03 -5.75
C MET A 424 -38.50 4.03 -7.19
N LYS A 425 -38.02 5.18 -7.68
CA LYS A 425 -37.36 5.29 -8.98
C LYS A 425 -36.12 4.42 -9.10
N GLU A 426 -35.29 4.39 -8.06
CA GLU A 426 -34.08 3.57 -8.05
C GLU A 426 -34.46 2.09 -8.01
N ILE A 427 -35.38 1.71 -7.13
CA ILE A 427 -35.88 0.34 -6.99
C ILE A 427 -36.39 -0.20 -8.33
N ILE A 428 -37.28 0.54 -9.01
CA ILE A 428 -37.87 0.10 -10.27
C ILE A 428 -36.82 -0.01 -11.39
N ASN A 429 -35.80 0.86 -11.39
CA ASN A 429 -34.79 0.87 -12.43
C ASN A 429 -33.61 -0.11 -12.20
N GLN A 430 -33.49 -0.74 -11.02
CA GLN A 430 -32.41 -1.69 -10.70
C GLN A 430 -32.30 -2.85 -11.69
N ASP A 431 -33.42 -3.51 -12.02
CA ASP A 431 -33.48 -4.57 -13.04
C ASP A 431 -34.68 -4.39 -13.96
N LYS A 432 -34.83 -3.20 -14.56
CA LYS A 432 -35.80 -2.93 -15.63
C LYS A 432 -35.28 -3.42 -16.98
N LYS A 433 -36.11 -4.13 -17.72
CA LYS A 433 -35.85 -4.48 -19.13
C LYS A 433 -37.07 -4.20 -19.98
N VAL A 434 -36.83 -3.74 -21.21
CA VAL A 434 -37.87 -3.46 -22.19
C VAL A 434 -37.83 -4.56 -23.25
N PHE A 435 -39.01 -5.02 -23.66
CA PHE A 435 -39.18 -6.07 -24.64
C PHE A 435 -40.16 -5.61 -25.72
N PRO A 436 -39.80 -5.71 -27.01
CA PRO A 436 -40.73 -5.49 -28.10
C PRO A 436 -41.66 -6.69 -28.25
N VAL A 437 -42.95 -6.44 -28.40
CA VAL A 437 -44.00 -7.45 -28.59
C VAL A 437 -44.94 -6.97 -29.71
N GLY A 438 -44.69 -7.42 -30.93
CA GLY A 438 -45.35 -6.85 -32.12
C GLY A 438 -44.99 -5.37 -32.26
N ASP A 439 -46.01 -4.52 -32.33
CA ASP A 439 -45.86 -3.04 -32.38
C ASP A 439 -45.86 -2.39 -30.97
N MET A 440 -45.86 -3.19 -29.90
CA MET A 440 -45.91 -2.71 -28.52
C MET A 440 -44.55 -2.82 -27.82
N GLU A 441 -44.29 -1.90 -26.88
CA GLU A 441 -43.17 -2.01 -25.95
C GLU A 441 -43.66 -2.33 -24.54
N ILE A 442 -43.12 -3.41 -23.95
CA ILE A 442 -43.43 -3.85 -22.60
C ILE A 442 -42.20 -3.70 -21.71
N ALA A 443 -42.33 -2.99 -20.60
CA ALA A 443 -41.29 -2.88 -19.59
C ALA A 443 -41.53 -3.86 -18.44
N VAL A 444 -40.51 -4.62 -18.04
CA VAL A 444 -40.56 -5.53 -16.89
C VAL A 444 -39.38 -5.25 -15.97
N ALA A 445 -39.69 -4.71 -14.80
CA ALA A 445 -38.76 -4.51 -13.69
C ALA A 445 -38.91 -5.65 -12.67
N GLN A 446 -37.79 -6.10 -12.09
CA GLN A 446 -37.81 -7.12 -11.04
C GLN A 446 -36.99 -6.67 -9.84
N VAL A 447 -37.50 -6.93 -8.64
CA VAL A 447 -36.76 -6.77 -7.40
C VAL A 447 -36.92 -8.01 -6.53
N ASN A 448 -35.84 -8.42 -5.88
CA ASN A 448 -35.85 -9.53 -4.94
C ASN A 448 -35.97 -8.98 -3.52
N THR A 449 -36.88 -9.54 -2.72
CA THR A 449 -37.11 -9.18 -1.33
C THR A 449 -37.37 -10.45 -0.51
N VAL A 450 -37.30 -10.34 0.82
CA VAL A 450 -37.85 -11.37 1.72
C VAL A 450 -39.19 -10.95 2.33
N GLN A 451 -39.65 -9.72 2.06
CA GLN A 451 -40.94 -9.21 2.53
C GLN A 451 -41.66 -8.44 1.41
N ILE A 452 -42.50 -9.14 0.66
CA ILE A 452 -43.33 -8.53 -0.41
C ILE A 452 -44.15 -7.35 0.14
N GLN A 453 -44.69 -7.49 1.36
CA GLN A 453 -45.58 -6.50 1.95
C GLN A 453 -44.94 -5.11 2.09
N GLU A 454 -43.62 -5.02 2.34
CA GLU A 454 -42.92 -3.73 2.51
C GLU A 454 -43.01 -2.86 1.24
N LEU A 455 -42.96 -3.48 0.07
CA LEU A 455 -43.14 -2.79 -1.21
C LEU A 455 -44.63 -2.67 -1.58
N ALA A 456 -45.44 -3.67 -1.25
CA ALA A 456 -46.89 -3.61 -1.48
C ALA A 456 -47.56 -2.45 -0.71
N ASP A 457 -47.11 -2.15 0.50
CA ASP A 457 -47.58 -1.00 1.29
C ASP A 457 -47.26 0.36 0.62
N ARG A 458 -46.29 0.39 -0.30
CA ARG A 458 -45.87 1.57 -1.08
C ARG A 458 -46.52 1.62 -2.46
N LYS A 459 -47.65 0.94 -2.66
CA LYS A 459 -48.38 0.88 -3.94
C LYS A 459 -48.62 2.23 -4.62
N ALA A 460 -48.91 3.28 -3.84
CA ALA A 460 -49.12 4.62 -4.38
C ALA A 460 -47.85 5.21 -5.02
N GLU A 461 -46.68 4.96 -4.43
CA GLU A 461 -45.39 5.36 -4.98
C GLU A 461 -45.03 4.53 -6.21
N ILE A 462 -45.26 3.20 -6.17
CA ILE A 462 -45.07 2.30 -7.32
C ILE A 462 -45.89 2.81 -8.50
N LYS A 463 -47.19 3.02 -8.30
CA LYS A 463 -48.11 3.52 -9.33
C LYS A 463 -47.60 4.82 -9.95
N LYS A 464 -47.25 5.81 -9.11
CA LYS A 464 -46.79 7.12 -9.56
C LYS A 464 -45.55 7.02 -10.45
N GLU A 465 -44.57 6.23 -10.04
CA GLU A 465 -43.32 6.10 -10.80
C GLU A 465 -43.50 5.26 -12.07
N VAL A 466 -44.28 4.17 -12.01
CA VAL A 466 -44.60 3.36 -13.18
C VAL A 466 -45.39 4.17 -14.22
N GLU A 467 -46.40 4.94 -13.81
CA GLU A 467 -47.15 5.82 -14.71
C GLU A 467 -46.26 6.92 -15.31
N HIS A 468 -45.30 7.45 -14.53
CA HIS A 468 -44.30 8.38 -15.05
C HIS A 468 -43.44 7.74 -16.15
N GLU A 469 -42.95 6.51 -15.93
CA GLU A 469 -42.15 5.77 -16.91
C GLU A 469 -42.95 5.44 -18.18
N ILE A 470 -44.20 4.99 -18.03
CA ILE A 470 -45.12 4.76 -19.16
C ILE A 470 -45.31 6.06 -19.96
N GLY A 471 -45.60 7.18 -19.29
CA GLY A 471 -45.83 8.46 -19.97
C GLY A 471 -44.59 9.02 -20.66
N LYS A 472 -43.41 8.76 -20.10
CA LYS A 472 -42.13 9.26 -20.63
C LYS A 472 -41.63 8.46 -21.83
N TYR A 473 -41.75 7.13 -21.78
CA TYR A 473 -41.17 6.23 -22.78
C TYR A 473 -42.21 5.59 -23.72
N GLY A 474 -43.51 5.77 -23.44
CA GLY A 474 -44.58 5.28 -24.31
C GLY A 474 -44.87 3.78 -24.18
N TYR A 475 -44.48 3.13 -23.08
CA TYR A 475 -44.71 1.70 -22.87
C TYR A 475 -46.21 1.36 -22.88
N SER A 476 -46.60 0.34 -23.65
CA SER A 476 -47.99 -0.14 -23.66
C SER A 476 -48.35 -0.88 -22.38
N LEU A 477 -47.35 -1.48 -21.72
CA LEU A 477 -47.48 -2.23 -20.47
C LEU A 477 -46.20 -2.12 -19.64
N PHE A 478 -46.35 -1.94 -18.33
CA PHE A 478 -45.29 -2.01 -17.36
C PHE A 478 -45.64 -3.02 -16.26
N ILE A 479 -44.74 -3.96 -16.01
CA ILE A 479 -44.87 -4.98 -14.96
C ILE A 479 -43.72 -4.82 -13.98
N PHE A 480 -44.03 -4.49 -12.73
CA PHE A 480 -43.07 -4.51 -11.63
C PHE A 480 -43.24 -5.79 -10.82
N VAL A 481 -42.20 -6.63 -10.81
CA VAL A 481 -42.18 -7.95 -10.20
C VAL A 481 -41.46 -7.87 -8.87
N VAL A 482 -42.18 -8.07 -7.77
CA VAL A 482 -41.63 -8.17 -6.41
C VAL A 482 -41.54 -9.65 -6.04
N THR A 483 -40.34 -10.21 -6.07
CA THR A 483 -40.08 -11.64 -5.85
C THR A 483 -39.64 -11.92 -4.42
N ASP A 484 -40.41 -12.72 -3.70
CA ASP A 484 -39.99 -13.36 -2.45
C ASP A 484 -39.06 -14.54 -2.75
N ILE A 485 -37.77 -14.34 -2.48
CA ILE A 485 -36.75 -15.36 -2.75
C ILE A 485 -36.79 -16.54 -1.77
N ILE A 486 -37.43 -16.39 -0.61
CA ILE A 486 -37.50 -17.43 0.43
C ILE A 486 -38.70 -18.35 0.18
N ASN A 487 -39.87 -17.75 -0.10
CA ASN A 487 -41.09 -18.50 -0.37
C ASN A 487 -41.29 -18.83 -1.86
N SER A 488 -40.38 -18.37 -2.72
CA SER A 488 -40.42 -18.59 -4.18
C SER A 488 -41.67 -18.06 -4.87
N ASN A 489 -42.25 -16.97 -4.36
CA ASN A 489 -43.46 -16.35 -4.91
C ASN A 489 -43.15 -14.97 -5.46
N SER A 490 -43.93 -14.48 -6.42
CA SER A 490 -43.81 -13.12 -6.95
C SER A 490 -45.15 -12.39 -6.95
N LEU A 491 -45.18 -11.16 -6.43
CA LEU A 491 -46.29 -10.24 -6.59
C LEU A 491 -45.99 -9.28 -7.73
N LEU A 492 -46.86 -9.23 -8.73
CA LEU A 492 -46.74 -8.36 -9.89
C LEU A 492 -47.62 -7.14 -9.68
N PHE A 493 -47.07 -5.95 -9.91
CA PHE A 493 -47.83 -4.71 -10.10
C PHE A 493 -47.87 -4.38 -11.59
N VAL A 494 -49.08 -4.28 -12.14
CA VAL A 494 -49.32 -4.25 -13.59
C VAL A 494 -50.04 -2.96 -13.96
N TYR A 495 -49.42 -2.13 -14.79
CA TYR A 495 -49.99 -0.85 -15.24
C TYR A 495 -49.81 -0.68 -16.74
N GLY A 496 -50.79 -0.08 -17.41
CA GLY A 496 -50.72 0.18 -18.86
C GLY A 496 -52.06 -0.07 -19.55
N LYS A 497 -52.04 -0.05 -20.88
CA LYS A 497 -53.24 -0.26 -21.72
C LYS A 497 -53.51 -1.74 -21.95
N GLU A 498 -52.48 -2.58 -21.92
CA GLU A 498 -52.54 -4.00 -22.32
C GLU A 498 -52.55 -4.95 -21.10
N ILE A 499 -53.39 -4.66 -20.09
CA ILE A 499 -53.46 -5.48 -18.86
C ILE A 499 -53.98 -6.90 -19.15
N GLU A 500 -54.87 -7.04 -20.14
CA GLU A 500 -55.45 -8.32 -20.58
C GLU A 500 -54.38 -9.33 -21.01
N LEU A 501 -53.25 -8.85 -21.54
CA LEU A 501 -52.11 -9.68 -21.91
C LEU A 501 -51.56 -10.47 -20.71
N VAL A 502 -51.51 -9.85 -19.53
CA VAL A 502 -51.05 -10.49 -18.29
C VAL A 502 -52.06 -11.54 -17.82
N GLN A 503 -53.35 -11.23 -17.92
CA GLN A 503 -54.41 -12.18 -17.57
C GLN A 503 -54.35 -13.43 -18.45
N ASN A 504 -54.17 -13.25 -19.76
CA ASN A 504 -54.04 -14.34 -20.72
C ASN A 504 -52.75 -15.15 -20.51
N ALA A 505 -51.63 -14.48 -20.22
CA ALA A 505 -50.33 -15.12 -19.99
C ALA A 505 -50.30 -16.02 -18.78
N PHE A 506 -50.89 -15.58 -17.66
CA PHE A 506 -50.81 -16.31 -16.39
C PHE A 506 -52.11 -17.00 -15.99
N LYS A 507 -53.18 -16.83 -16.79
CA LYS A 507 -54.53 -17.36 -16.51
C LYS A 507 -55.03 -16.98 -15.12
N LYS A 508 -54.79 -15.73 -14.72
CA LYS A 508 -55.15 -15.16 -13.42
C LYS A 508 -55.72 -13.76 -13.61
N ASP A 509 -56.70 -13.41 -12.79
CA ASP A 509 -57.26 -12.06 -12.79
C ASP A 509 -56.29 -11.05 -12.20
N VAL A 510 -56.27 -9.86 -12.79
CA VAL A 510 -55.54 -8.70 -12.26
C VAL A 510 -56.50 -7.94 -11.36
N ILE A 511 -56.31 -8.06 -10.04
CA ILE A 511 -57.18 -7.43 -9.04
C ILE A 511 -56.42 -6.24 -8.47
N ASP A 512 -56.99 -5.03 -8.60
CA ASP A 512 -56.37 -3.78 -8.15
C ASP A 512 -54.93 -3.60 -8.68
N ASN A 513 -54.71 -3.91 -9.97
CA ASN A 513 -53.39 -3.86 -10.63
C ASN A 513 -52.36 -4.85 -10.05
N GLU A 514 -52.79 -5.88 -9.31
CA GLU A 514 -51.92 -6.88 -8.70
C GLU A 514 -52.22 -8.30 -9.19
N VAL A 515 -51.16 -9.11 -9.30
CA VAL A 515 -51.25 -10.55 -9.58
C VAL A 515 -50.22 -11.30 -8.73
N LEU A 516 -50.68 -12.26 -7.91
CA LEU A 516 -49.79 -13.16 -7.18
C LEU A 516 -49.45 -14.40 -8.04
N LEU A 517 -48.16 -14.63 -8.27
CA LEU A 517 -47.64 -15.80 -8.96
C LEU A 517 -46.89 -16.71 -7.96
N GLU A 518 -47.43 -17.90 -7.73
CA GLU A 518 -46.82 -18.90 -6.87
C GLU A 518 -45.72 -19.66 -7.62
N ASN A 519 -44.61 -19.98 -6.94
CA ASN A 519 -43.46 -20.70 -7.51
C ASN A 519 -42.80 -19.99 -8.72
N VAL A 520 -42.95 -18.67 -8.83
CA VAL A 520 -42.36 -17.85 -9.89
C VAL A 520 -41.29 -16.95 -9.29
N VAL A 521 -40.05 -17.09 -9.78
CA VAL A 521 -38.88 -16.32 -9.31
C VAL A 521 -38.04 -15.77 -10.47
N SER A 522 -38.16 -16.32 -11.68
CA SER A 522 -37.34 -15.92 -12.82
C SER A 522 -38.14 -15.15 -13.85
N ARG A 523 -37.87 -13.84 -13.99
CA ARG A 523 -38.43 -13.06 -15.11
C ARG A 523 -38.15 -13.70 -16.46
N LYS A 524 -36.89 -14.08 -16.73
CA LYS A 524 -36.45 -14.59 -18.05
C LYS A 524 -37.07 -15.93 -18.43
N LYS A 525 -37.25 -16.84 -17.48
CA LYS A 525 -37.73 -18.21 -17.75
C LYS A 525 -39.23 -18.37 -17.55
N GLN A 526 -39.83 -17.61 -16.62
CA GLN A 526 -41.19 -17.87 -16.14
C GLN A 526 -42.16 -16.71 -16.38
N ILE A 527 -41.69 -15.50 -16.69
CA ILE A 527 -42.56 -14.33 -16.91
C ILE A 527 -42.55 -13.95 -18.38
N ILE A 528 -41.38 -13.66 -18.95
CA ILE A 528 -41.26 -13.19 -20.34
C ILE A 528 -41.79 -14.20 -21.35
N PRO A 529 -41.42 -15.51 -21.31
CA PRO A 529 -41.93 -16.46 -22.31
C PRO A 529 -43.45 -16.55 -22.32
N PHE A 530 -44.11 -16.51 -21.16
CA PHE A 530 -45.56 -16.56 -21.04
C PHE A 530 -46.23 -15.30 -21.60
N LEU A 531 -45.66 -14.12 -21.35
CA LEU A 531 -46.13 -12.88 -21.96
C LEU A 531 -45.98 -12.89 -23.50
N MET A 532 -44.85 -13.38 -24.01
CA MET A 532 -44.61 -13.49 -25.46
C MET A 532 -45.58 -14.46 -26.12
N THR A 533 -45.81 -15.63 -25.50
CA THR A 533 -46.79 -16.60 -26.01
C THR A 533 -48.21 -16.07 -25.97
N ALA A 534 -48.61 -15.35 -24.91
CA ALA A 534 -49.94 -14.74 -24.85
C ALA A 534 -50.15 -13.69 -25.94
N ALA A 535 -49.14 -12.87 -26.22
CA ALA A 535 -49.24 -11.82 -27.23
C ALA A 535 -49.29 -12.36 -28.67
N GLN A 536 -48.76 -13.57 -28.92
CA GLN A 536 -48.90 -14.25 -30.21
C GLN A 536 -50.30 -14.83 -30.45
N ASN A 537 -51.09 -14.98 -29.38
CA ASN A 537 -52.43 -15.56 -29.41
C ASN A 537 -53.54 -14.50 -29.21
N MET A 538 -53.16 -13.22 -29.07
CA MET A 538 -54.04 -12.06 -29.16
C MET A 538 -54.02 -11.56 -30.61
#